data_AF-A0A9D2Q4T1-F1
#
_entry.id   AF-A0A9D2Q4T1-F1
#
_cell.length_a   1.000
_cell.length_b   1.000
_cell.length_c   1.000
_cell.angle_alpha   90.00
_cell.angle_beta   90.00
_cell.angle_gamma   90.00
#
_symmetry.space_group_name_H-M   'P 1'
#
loop_
_entity.id
_entity.type
_entity.pdbx_description
1 polymer ?
#
loop_
_entity_poly.entity_id
_entity_poly.type
_entity_poly.pdbx_seq_one_letter_code
_entity_poly.pdbx_strand_id
1 'polypeptide(L)'
;MSTKRKKNKKQDKTQNKQASVGTQLHAVSSEELKQIIVEAILKAEEEKQEKMAQHYKKEKEEWSKLFGEEDYSGYKGLSRLKLEAQCVIRMIKKIVTVKDIEIKESFCAENFIKAIIMVIFIFGEYIAYFGALMFLLGVFFKLWDATGNSKWLAVVWLALGFCIFLWARLFRIMRIEIKKMEKREQLFAISGNIVAIISMIIAIIAFNG
;
A
#
# COMPACT_ATOMS: atom_id res chain seq x y z
N MET A 1 67.14 -58.19 0.38
CA MET A 1 68.06 -58.29 1.52
C MET A 1 68.67 -56.91 1.75
N SER A 2 68.92 -56.52 3.00
CA SER A 2 69.37 -55.19 3.49
C SER A 2 68.22 -54.24 3.95
N THR A 3 67.73 -54.35 5.18
CA THR A 3 68.11 -53.70 6.47
C THR A 3 67.67 -52.25 6.73
N LYS A 4 66.70 -52.15 7.65
CA LYS A 4 66.60 -51.26 8.84
C LYS A 4 66.87 -49.76 8.67
N ARG A 5 65.81 -48.95 8.81
CA ARG A 5 65.88 -47.60 9.41
C ARG A 5 64.92 -47.50 10.61
N LYS A 6 65.48 -47.33 11.80
CA LYS A 6 64.82 -46.89 13.05
C LYS A 6 65.64 -45.70 13.60
N LYS A 7 65.00 -44.54 13.82
CA LYS A 7 65.37 -43.40 14.69
C LYS A 7 64.22 -42.38 14.57
N ASN A 8 63.22 -42.34 15.45
CA ASN A 8 63.12 -41.99 16.86
C ASN A 8 63.23 -40.47 17.16
N LYS A 9 62.10 -39.92 17.67
CA LYS A 9 61.89 -38.77 18.57
C LYS A 9 62.40 -37.36 18.21
N LYS A 10 61.46 -36.41 18.09
CA LYS A 10 61.20 -35.34 19.09
C LYS A 10 59.90 -34.61 18.75
N GLN A 11 58.90 -34.74 19.62
CA GLN A 11 57.73 -33.85 19.65
C GLN A 11 58.18 -32.56 20.34
N ASP A 12 58.15 -31.46 19.61
CA ASP A 12 58.42 -30.13 20.15
C ASP A 12 57.10 -29.54 20.66
N LYS A 13 57.00 -29.42 21.99
CA LYS A 13 55.92 -28.71 22.68
C LYS A 13 56.29 -27.23 22.67
N THR A 14 55.91 -26.51 21.61
CA THR A 14 55.96 -25.05 21.62
C THR A 14 54.76 -24.52 22.40
N GLN A 15 54.98 -24.33 23.69
CA GLN A 15 54.11 -23.63 24.62
C GLN A 15 54.11 -22.15 24.21
N ASN A 16 53.17 -21.76 23.35
CA ASN A 16 53.02 -20.37 22.92
C ASN A 16 52.52 -19.55 24.12
N LYS A 17 53.42 -18.73 24.67
CA LYS A 17 53.15 -17.78 25.75
C LYS A 17 52.11 -16.78 25.25
N GLN A 18 50.89 -16.93 25.75
CA GLN A 18 49.83 -15.95 25.59
C GLN A 18 50.31 -14.66 26.29
N ALA A 19 50.75 -13.70 25.49
CA ALA A 19 51.09 -12.37 25.97
C ALA A 19 49.82 -11.77 26.59
N SER A 20 49.83 -11.64 27.91
CA SER A 20 48.85 -10.87 28.67
C SER A 20 48.96 -9.42 28.20
N VAL A 21 48.13 -9.06 27.21
CA VAL A 21 47.78 -7.67 26.97
C VAL A 21 46.97 -7.27 28.19
N GLY A 22 47.61 -6.50 29.08
CA GLY A 22 46.94 -5.82 30.18
C GLY A 22 45.96 -4.80 29.62
N THR A 23 44.81 -5.25 29.15
CA THR A 23 43.62 -4.41 29.13
C THR A 23 43.27 -4.19 30.59
N GLN A 24 43.51 -2.98 31.08
CA GLN A 24 42.80 -2.49 32.25
C GLN A 24 41.32 -2.63 31.94
N LEU A 25 40.73 -3.73 32.42
CA LEU A 25 39.31 -3.94 32.41
C LEU A 25 38.78 -2.94 33.44
N HIS A 26 38.54 -1.70 33.00
CA HIS A 26 37.71 -0.78 33.77
C HIS A 26 36.45 -1.57 34.12
N ALA A 27 36.19 -1.73 35.42
CA ALA A 27 35.00 -2.41 35.89
C ALA A 27 33.81 -1.59 35.41
N VAL A 28 33.25 -1.97 34.27
CA VAL A 28 32.09 -1.32 33.68
C VAL A 28 30.99 -1.41 34.72
N SER A 29 30.52 -0.25 35.16
CA SER A 29 29.44 -0.18 36.15
C SER A 29 28.19 -0.85 35.57
N SER A 30 27.35 -1.47 36.42
CA SER A 30 26.12 -2.11 35.95
C SER A 30 25.22 -1.13 35.18
N GLU A 31 25.24 0.16 35.53
CA GLU A 31 24.54 1.23 34.81
C GLU A 31 25.15 1.53 33.43
N GLU A 32 26.48 1.52 33.31
CA GLU A 32 27.17 1.73 32.01
C GLU A 32 26.93 0.54 31.08
N LEU A 33 26.92 -0.69 31.62
CA LEU A 33 26.63 -1.89 30.84
C LEU A 33 25.18 -1.88 30.32
N LYS A 34 24.21 -1.44 31.13
CA LYS A 34 22.81 -1.26 30.70
C LYS A 34 22.68 -0.21 29.59
N GLN A 35 23.38 0.92 29.70
CA GLN A 35 23.36 1.95 28.66
C GLN A 35 23.90 1.41 27.33
N ILE A 36 25.02 0.68 27.35
CA ILE A 36 25.60 0.06 26.16
C ILE A 36 24.63 -0.95 25.53
N ILE A 37 23.96 -1.77 26.35
CA ILE A 37 22.98 -2.75 25.86
C ILE A 37 21.75 -2.05 25.26
N VAL A 38 21.20 -1.03 25.91
CA VAL A 38 20.05 -0.27 25.40
C VAL A 38 20.41 0.45 24.09
N GLU A 39 21.59 1.07 24.01
CA GLU A 39 22.04 1.75 22.80
C GLU A 39 22.31 0.76 21.66
N ALA A 40 22.85 -0.43 21.97
CA ALA A 40 23.03 -1.50 20.98
C ALA A 40 21.69 -2.06 20.49
N ILE A 41 20.69 -2.21 21.36
CA ILE A 41 19.33 -2.63 20.98
C ILE A 41 18.69 -1.57 20.07
N LEU A 42 18.76 -0.29 20.46
CA LEU A 42 18.22 0.81 19.66
C LEU A 42 18.90 0.90 18.29
N LYS A 43 20.23 0.85 18.22
CA LYS A 43 20.97 0.84 16.95
C LYS A 43 20.64 -0.37 16.08
N ALA A 44 20.50 -1.55 16.68
CA ALA A 44 20.10 -2.75 15.94
C ALA A 44 18.67 -2.64 15.38
N GLU A 45 17.76 -1.99 16.12
CA GLU A 45 16.39 -1.77 15.70
C GLU A 45 16.29 -0.69 14.61
N GLU A 46 17.03 0.40 14.74
CA GLU A 46 17.18 1.43 13.70
C GLU A 46 17.77 0.85 12.41
N GLU A 47 18.87 0.10 12.50
CA GLU A 47 19.50 -0.53 11.33
C GLU A 47 18.57 -1.55 10.66
N LYS A 48 17.77 -2.27 11.45
CA LYS A 48 16.74 -3.18 10.95
C LYS A 48 15.61 -2.42 10.24
N GLN A 49 15.16 -1.29 10.79
CA GLN A 49 14.14 -0.45 10.16
C GLN A 49 14.66 0.19 8.86
N GLU A 50 15.89 0.70 8.84
CA GLU A 50 16.51 1.24 7.63
C GLU A 50 16.64 0.17 6.54
N LYS A 51 17.11 -1.03 6.89
CA LYS A 51 17.20 -2.15 5.95
C LYS A 51 15.83 -2.53 5.40
N MET A 52 14.80 -2.60 6.26
CA MET A 52 13.42 -2.86 5.81
C MET A 52 12.90 -1.75 4.87
N ALA A 53 13.16 -0.47 5.18
CA ALA A 53 12.74 0.65 4.35
C ALA A 53 13.45 0.66 2.99
N GLN A 54 14.76 0.36 2.95
CA GLN A 54 15.52 0.24 1.71
C GLN A 54 15.04 -0.95 0.86
N HIS A 55 14.74 -2.08 1.50
CA HIS A 55 14.22 -3.25 0.82
C HIS A 55 12.83 -3.00 0.23
N TYR A 56 11.95 -2.33 0.98
CA TYR A 56 10.62 -1.91 0.53
C TYR A 56 10.70 -0.94 -0.66
N LYS A 57 11.63 0.03 -0.64
CA LYS A 57 11.86 0.94 -1.77
C LYS A 57 12.29 0.21 -3.04
N LYS A 58 13.23 -0.74 -2.92
CA LYS A 58 13.68 -1.55 -4.07
C LYS A 58 12.54 -2.40 -4.63
N GLU A 59 11.77 -3.07 -3.77
CA GLU A 59 10.59 -3.84 -4.19
C GLU A 59 9.54 -2.97 -4.87
N LYS A 60 9.26 -1.78 -4.34
CA LYS A 60 8.35 -0.81 -4.97
C LYS A 60 8.82 -0.40 -6.36
N GLU A 61 10.11 -0.22 -6.56
CA GLU A 61 10.69 0.16 -7.84
C GLU A 61 10.65 -0.99 -8.87
N GLU A 62 10.95 -2.22 -8.44
CA GLU A 62 10.81 -3.43 -9.25
C GLU A 62 9.35 -3.66 -9.66
N TRP A 63 8.42 -3.45 -8.74
CA TRP A 63 6.98 -3.52 -9.00
C TRP A 63 6.50 -2.43 -9.96
N SER A 64 6.92 -1.19 -9.75
CA SER A 64 6.60 -0.08 -10.66
C SER A 64 7.08 -0.37 -12.08
N LYS A 65 8.27 -0.97 -12.23
CA LYS A 65 8.82 -1.42 -13.53
C LYS A 65 8.05 -2.60 -14.13
N LEU A 66 7.73 -3.64 -13.34
CA LEU A 66 6.98 -4.81 -13.82
C LEU A 66 5.57 -4.44 -14.29
N PHE A 67 4.89 -3.61 -13.53
CA PHE A 67 3.48 -3.30 -13.75
C PHE A 67 3.27 -2.06 -14.62
N GLY A 68 4.28 -1.21 -14.79
CA GLY A 68 4.21 0.00 -15.61
C GLY A 68 3.32 1.05 -14.94
N GLU A 69 3.61 1.37 -13.67
CA GLU A 69 2.90 2.43 -12.97
C GLU A 69 3.25 3.78 -13.60
N GLU A 70 2.42 4.23 -14.54
CA GLU A 70 2.58 5.52 -15.23
C GLU A 70 2.01 6.65 -14.37
N ASP A 71 2.79 7.73 -14.18
CA ASP A 71 2.28 8.93 -13.49
C ASP A 71 1.51 9.82 -14.46
N TYR A 72 0.19 9.85 -14.30
CA TYR A 72 -0.71 10.71 -15.09
C TYR A 72 -0.96 12.07 -14.44
N SER A 73 -0.09 12.51 -13.52
CA SER A 73 -0.18 13.81 -12.83
C SER A 73 -0.26 15.01 -13.79
N GLY A 74 0.32 14.91 -14.98
CA GLY A 74 0.26 15.94 -16.04
C GLY A 74 -1.09 16.05 -16.76
N TYR A 75 -1.98 15.07 -16.63
CA TYR A 75 -3.30 15.07 -17.27
C TYR A 75 -4.37 15.69 -16.35
N LYS A 76 -5.41 16.32 -16.92
CA LYS A 76 -6.48 16.98 -16.16
C LYS A 76 -7.86 16.43 -16.50
N GLY A 77 -8.74 16.40 -15.51
CA GLY A 77 -10.16 16.07 -15.70
C GLY A 77 -10.41 14.59 -16.02
N LEU A 78 -11.40 14.34 -16.89
CA LEU A 78 -11.89 13.00 -17.23
C LEU A 78 -10.85 12.13 -17.95
N SER A 79 -9.93 12.73 -18.71
CA SER A 79 -8.86 11.98 -19.40
C SER A 79 -7.90 11.33 -18.40
N ARG A 80 -7.50 12.07 -17.37
CA ARG A 80 -6.68 11.54 -16.26
C ARG A 80 -7.39 10.38 -15.57
N LEU A 81 -8.66 10.55 -15.22
CA LEU A 81 -9.48 9.52 -14.59
C LEU A 81 -9.54 8.24 -15.44
N LYS A 82 -9.75 8.37 -16.76
CA LYS A 82 -9.76 7.22 -17.68
C LYS A 82 -8.40 6.53 -17.75
N LEU A 83 -7.31 7.30 -17.85
CA LEU A 83 -5.95 6.76 -17.91
C LEU A 83 -5.56 6.07 -16.60
N GLU A 84 -5.87 6.68 -15.45
CA GLU A 84 -5.68 6.07 -14.13
C GLU A 84 -6.48 4.76 -14.02
N ALA A 85 -7.75 4.75 -14.43
CA ALA A 85 -8.58 3.54 -14.43
C ALA A 85 -7.97 2.43 -15.31
N GLN A 86 -7.57 2.76 -16.54
CA GLN A 86 -6.94 1.82 -17.46
C GLN A 86 -5.61 1.28 -16.92
N CYS A 87 -4.81 2.12 -16.27
CA CYS A 87 -3.57 1.71 -15.63
C CYS A 87 -3.82 0.72 -14.51
N VAL A 88 -4.77 1.01 -13.61
CA VAL A 88 -5.11 0.10 -12.50
C VAL A 88 -5.68 -1.21 -13.03
N ILE A 89 -6.52 -1.19 -14.06
CA ILE A 89 -7.04 -2.40 -14.71
C ILE A 89 -5.91 -3.22 -15.36
N ARG A 90 -4.97 -2.57 -16.07
CA ARG A 90 -3.78 -3.24 -16.62
C ARG A 90 -2.94 -3.88 -15.53
N MET A 91 -2.76 -3.20 -14.40
CA MET A 91 -2.04 -3.69 -13.23
C MET A 91 -2.73 -4.94 -12.64
N ILE A 92 -4.04 -4.88 -12.39
CA ILE A 92 -4.83 -6.01 -11.89
C ILE A 92 -4.73 -7.20 -12.85
N LYS A 93 -4.90 -6.98 -14.16
CA LYS A 93 -4.76 -8.04 -15.16
C LYS A 93 -3.38 -8.69 -15.10
N LYS A 94 -2.31 -7.89 -15.08
CA LYS A 94 -0.96 -8.42 -14.93
C LYS A 94 -0.81 -9.22 -13.63
N ILE A 95 -1.31 -8.73 -12.49
CA ILE A 95 -1.18 -9.42 -11.19
C ILE A 95 -1.85 -10.79 -11.25
N VAL A 96 -3.03 -10.87 -11.85
CA VAL A 96 -3.79 -12.13 -12.01
C VAL A 96 -3.10 -13.09 -13.00
N THR A 97 -2.27 -12.58 -13.92
CA THR A 97 -1.64 -13.39 -14.99
C THR A 97 -0.17 -13.74 -14.71
N VAL A 98 0.45 -13.17 -13.67
CA VAL A 98 1.83 -13.50 -13.26
C VAL A 98 1.85 -14.90 -12.66
N LYS A 99 2.82 -15.73 -13.06
CA LYS A 99 3.03 -17.08 -12.51
C LYS A 99 3.60 -16.99 -11.08
N ASP A 100 3.17 -17.90 -10.20
CA ASP A 100 3.51 -17.98 -8.76
C ASP A 100 5.01 -17.84 -8.41
N ILE A 101 5.91 -18.07 -9.36
CA ILE A 101 7.36 -18.19 -9.15
C ILE A 101 8.05 -16.83 -8.89
N GLU A 102 7.42 -15.71 -9.27
CA GLU A 102 8.03 -14.36 -9.18
C GLU A 102 7.48 -13.49 -8.03
N ILE A 103 6.55 -14.01 -7.23
CA ILE A 103 5.76 -13.18 -6.33
C ILE A 103 6.23 -13.36 -4.88
N LYS A 104 6.88 -12.33 -4.31
CA LYS A 104 6.96 -12.19 -2.85
C LYS A 104 5.56 -11.93 -2.31
N GLU A 105 4.96 -12.98 -1.74
CA GLU A 105 3.54 -13.10 -1.37
C GLU A 105 2.96 -11.89 -0.62
N SER A 106 3.72 -11.31 0.32
CA SER A 106 3.20 -10.23 1.15
C SER A 106 3.03 -8.92 0.36
N PHE A 107 3.98 -8.53 -0.47
CA PHE A 107 3.97 -7.24 -1.18
C PHE A 107 2.93 -7.21 -2.31
N CYS A 108 2.73 -8.36 -2.97
CA CYS A 108 1.73 -8.52 -4.02
C CYS A 108 0.30 -8.38 -3.49
N ALA A 109 -0.03 -9.07 -2.40
CA ALA A 109 -1.37 -9.04 -1.82
C ALA A 109 -1.77 -7.62 -1.38
N GLU A 110 -0.85 -6.87 -0.75
CA GLU A 110 -1.10 -5.50 -0.32
C GLU A 110 -1.38 -4.57 -1.51
N ASN A 111 -0.55 -4.64 -2.55
CA ASN A 111 -0.74 -3.81 -3.75
C ASN A 111 -1.97 -4.21 -4.55
N PHE A 112 -2.31 -5.50 -4.58
CA PHE A 112 -3.53 -5.98 -5.22
C PHE A 112 -4.78 -5.45 -4.52
N ILE A 113 -4.83 -5.54 -3.19
CA ILE A 113 -5.93 -4.96 -2.40
C ILE A 113 -6.00 -3.45 -2.62
N LYS A 114 -4.87 -2.75 -2.55
CA LYS A 114 -4.80 -1.31 -2.81
C LYS A 114 -5.29 -0.94 -4.20
N ALA A 115 -4.94 -1.72 -5.22
CA ALA A 115 -5.40 -1.53 -6.60
C ALA A 115 -6.92 -1.74 -6.71
N ILE A 116 -7.47 -2.81 -6.12
CA ILE A 116 -8.92 -3.06 -6.10
C ILE A 116 -9.66 -1.90 -5.43
N ILE A 117 -9.21 -1.49 -4.24
CA ILE A 117 -9.80 -0.37 -3.53
C ILE A 117 -9.76 0.89 -4.41
N MET A 118 -8.64 1.19 -5.07
CA MET A 118 -8.56 2.33 -6.00
C MET A 118 -9.58 2.23 -7.13
N VAL A 119 -9.79 1.06 -7.75
CA VAL A 119 -10.82 0.90 -8.79
C VAL A 119 -12.21 1.24 -8.25
N ILE A 120 -12.54 0.77 -7.04
CA ILE A 120 -13.84 1.04 -6.41
C ILE A 120 -14.06 2.54 -6.22
N PHE A 121 -13.06 3.26 -5.70
CA PHE A 121 -13.15 4.71 -5.53
C PHE A 121 -13.17 5.48 -6.86
N ILE A 122 -12.43 5.03 -7.87
CA ILE A 122 -12.48 5.61 -9.23
C ILE A 122 -13.87 5.43 -9.84
N PHE A 123 -14.43 4.23 -9.73
CA PHE A 123 -15.76 3.92 -10.27
C PHE A 123 -16.86 4.67 -9.51
N GLY A 124 -16.75 4.74 -8.19
CA GLY A 124 -17.63 5.55 -7.34
C GLY A 124 -17.59 7.04 -7.69
N GLU A 125 -16.39 7.61 -7.90
CA GLU A 125 -16.24 8.99 -8.39
C GLU A 125 -16.92 9.19 -9.75
N TYR A 126 -16.75 8.24 -10.69
CA TYR A 126 -17.36 8.31 -12.01
C TYR A 126 -18.90 8.25 -11.95
N ILE A 127 -19.45 7.29 -11.21
CA ILE A 127 -20.90 7.16 -11.01
C ILE A 127 -21.45 8.42 -10.36
N ALA A 128 -20.78 8.96 -9.34
CA ALA A 128 -21.23 10.16 -8.65
C ALA A 128 -21.21 11.39 -9.59
N TYR A 129 -20.17 11.60 -10.39
CA TYR A 129 -20.19 12.69 -11.38
C TYR A 129 -21.27 12.51 -12.44
N PHE A 130 -21.47 11.28 -12.92
CA PHE A 130 -22.53 10.98 -13.88
C PHE A 130 -23.92 11.25 -13.27
N GLY A 131 -24.14 10.83 -12.03
CA GLY A 131 -25.36 11.13 -11.28
C GLY A 131 -25.58 12.63 -11.11
N ALA A 132 -24.57 13.37 -10.67
CA ALA A 132 -24.65 14.83 -10.53
C ALA A 132 -25.02 15.51 -11.87
N LEU A 133 -24.46 15.03 -12.99
CA LEU A 133 -24.81 15.52 -14.33
C LEU A 133 -26.28 15.21 -14.68
N MET A 134 -26.78 14.01 -14.39
CA MET A 134 -28.18 13.65 -14.61
C MET A 134 -29.13 14.52 -13.81
N PHE A 135 -28.81 14.83 -12.54
CA PHE A 135 -29.60 15.75 -11.73
C PHE A 135 -29.60 17.17 -12.32
N LEU A 136 -28.46 17.65 -12.81
CA LEU A 136 -28.35 18.97 -13.42
C LEU A 136 -29.16 19.07 -14.73
N LEU A 137 -29.18 18.02 -15.55
CA LEU A 137 -30.08 17.92 -16.70
C LEU A 137 -31.55 17.91 -16.27
N GLY A 138 -31.89 17.20 -15.20
CA GLY A 138 -33.23 17.19 -14.62
C GLY A 138 -33.71 18.58 -14.20
N VAL A 139 -32.82 19.40 -13.61
CA VAL A 139 -33.10 20.81 -13.31
C VAL A 139 -33.44 21.58 -14.58
N PHE A 140 -32.68 21.40 -15.66
CA PHE A 140 -32.92 22.09 -16.93
C PHE A 140 -34.28 21.73 -17.52
N PHE A 141 -34.64 20.44 -17.57
CA PHE A 141 -35.95 20.00 -18.03
C PHE A 141 -37.10 20.55 -17.18
N LYS A 142 -36.92 20.61 -15.85
CA LYS A 142 -37.96 21.13 -14.95
C LYS A 142 -38.11 22.65 -15.06
N LEU A 143 -37.03 23.39 -15.28
CA LEU A 143 -37.11 24.83 -15.52
C LEU A 143 -37.74 25.18 -16.87
N TRP A 144 -37.57 24.31 -17.87
CA TRP A 144 -38.20 24.46 -19.19
C TRP A 144 -39.72 24.27 -19.14
N ASP A 145 -40.17 23.32 -18.33
CA ASP A 145 -41.60 23.04 -18.11
C ASP A 145 -42.18 24.12 -17.16
N ALA A 146 -42.77 25.18 -17.72
CA ALA A 146 -43.09 26.44 -17.04
C ALA A 146 -44.26 26.38 -16.02
N THR A 147 -44.54 25.23 -15.42
CA THR A 147 -45.57 25.07 -14.38
C THR A 147 -45.02 25.44 -13.00
N GLY A 148 -45.82 26.13 -12.16
CA GLY A 148 -45.37 26.62 -10.85
C GLY A 148 -44.80 25.54 -9.91
N ASN A 149 -45.30 24.31 -10.00
CA ASN A 149 -44.83 23.16 -9.22
C ASN A 149 -43.45 22.64 -9.69
N SER A 150 -43.09 22.86 -10.97
CA SER A 150 -41.81 22.39 -11.53
C SER A 150 -40.62 23.17 -10.98
N LYS A 151 -40.81 24.46 -10.63
CA LYS A 151 -39.74 25.32 -10.09
C LYS A 151 -39.26 24.85 -8.72
N TRP A 152 -40.17 24.44 -7.85
CA TRP A 152 -39.80 23.91 -6.54
C TRP A 152 -39.09 22.55 -6.66
N LEU A 153 -39.59 21.68 -7.54
CA LEU A 153 -38.90 20.43 -7.90
C LEU A 153 -37.50 20.69 -8.45
N ALA A 154 -37.30 21.70 -9.29
CA ALA A 154 -35.98 22.05 -9.81
C ALA A 154 -34.99 22.41 -8.69
N VAL A 155 -35.43 23.12 -7.63
CA VAL A 155 -34.57 23.42 -6.47
C VAL A 155 -34.18 22.14 -5.72
N VAL A 156 -35.12 21.21 -5.53
CA VAL A 156 -34.85 19.92 -4.87
C VAL A 156 -33.85 19.10 -5.69
N TRP A 157 -34.03 19.03 -7.01
CA TRP A 157 -33.10 18.34 -7.91
C TRP A 157 -31.72 18.97 -7.93
N LEU A 158 -31.63 20.30 -7.85
CA LEU A 158 -30.37 21.01 -7.75
C LEU A 158 -29.65 20.70 -6.43
N ALA A 159 -30.37 20.68 -5.30
CA ALA A 159 -29.83 20.32 -4.00
C ALA A 159 -29.31 18.88 -3.99
N LEU A 160 -30.07 17.93 -4.54
CA LEU A 160 -29.64 16.53 -4.67
C LEU A 160 -28.41 16.39 -5.57
N GLY A 161 -28.38 17.07 -6.72
CA GLY A 161 -27.23 17.08 -7.62
C GLY A 161 -25.98 17.65 -6.95
N PHE A 162 -26.13 18.71 -6.14
CA PHE A 162 -25.04 19.29 -5.37
C PHE A 162 -24.53 18.32 -4.29
N CYS A 163 -25.43 17.66 -3.55
CA CYS A 163 -25.05 16.62 -2.59
C CYS A 163 -24.25 15.50 -3.26
N ILE A 164 -24.71 14.99 -4.41
CA ILE A 164 -24.01 13.93 -5.15
C ILE A 164 -22.66 14.41 -5.68
N PHE A 165 -22.56 15.68 -6.10
CA PHE A 165 -21.27 16.26 -6.47
C PHE A 165 -20.29 16.31 -5.28
N LEU A 166 -20.75 16.64 -4.07
CA LEU A 166 -19.92 16.57 -2.86
C LEU A 166 -19.45 15.13 -2.60
N TRP A 167 -20.33 14.14 -2.79
CA TRP A 167 -19.95 12.72 -2.73
C TRP A 167 -18.86 12.36 -3.75
N ALA A 168 -18.95 12.84 -5.00
CA ALA A 168 -17.89 12.63 -6.00
C ALA A 168 -16.54 13.20 -5.52
N ARG A 169 -16.55 14.35 -4.84
CA ARG A 169 -15.35 14.94 -4.23
C ARG A 169 -14.81 14.13 -3.08
N LEU A 170 -15.66 13.53 -2.25
CA LEU A 170 -15.24 12.62 -1.19
C LEU A 170 -14.54 11.39 -1.76
N PHE A 171 -15.11 10.75 -2.81
CA PHE A 171 -14.46 9.62 -3.47
C PHE A 171 -13.07 10.00 -4.02
N ARG A 172 -12.94 11.20 -4.61
CA ARG A 172 -11.66 11.73 -5.07
C ARG A 172 -10.64 11.90 -3.94
N ILE A 173 -11.05 12.45 -2.81
CA ILE A 173 -10.17 12.66 -1.64
C ILE A 173 -9.70 11.30 -1.11
N MET A 174 -10.64 10.37 -0.92
CA MET A 174 -10.33 9.02 -0.45
C MET A 174 -9.37 8.29 -1.38
N ARG A 175 -9.53 8.41 -2.72
CA ARG A 175 -8.57 7.83 -3.68
C ARG A 175 -7.15 8.37 -3.47
N ILE A 176 -7.02 9.68 -3.27
CA ILE A 176 -5.70 10.31 -3.03
C ILE A 176 -5.11 9.79 -1.72
N GLU A 177 -5.94 9.65 -0.68
CA GLU A 177 -5.53 9.13 0.61
C GLU A 177 -5.04 7.68 0.49
N ILE A 178 -5.80 6.81 -0.17
CA ILE A 178 -5.43 5.42 -0.43
C ILE A 178 -4.11 5.32 -1.19
N LYS A 179 -3.88 6.20 -2.18
CA LYS A 179 -2.59 6.23 -2.91
C LYS A 179 -1.41 6.46 -1.96
N LYS A 180 -1.59 7.28 -0.92
CA LYS A 180 -0.58 7.60 0.10
C LYS A 180 -0.52 6.60 1.26
N MET A 181 -1.49 5.71 1.43
CA MET A 181 -1.45 4.71 2.50
C MET A 181 -0.32 3.71 2.27
N GLU A 182 0.49 3.54 3.31
CA GLU A 182 1.61 2.57 3.37
C GLU A 182 1.38 1.49 4.44
N LYS A 183 0.36 1.63 5.29
CA LYS A 183 0.06 0.67 6.36
C LYS A 183 -0.97 -0.36 5.90
N ARG A 184 -0.56 -1.63 5.90
CA ARG A 184 -1.41 -2.79 5.58
C ARG A 184 -2.70 -2.85 6.38
N GLU A 185 -2.62 -2.63 7.69
CA GLU A 185 -3.77 -2.70 8.59
C GLU A 185 -4.89 -1.72 8.18
N GLN A 186 -4.52 -0.53 7.72
CA GLN A 186 -5.47 0.47 7.24
C GLN A 186 -6.13 0.03 5.93
N LEU A 187 -5.34 -0.53 5.00
CA LEU A 187 -5.87 -1.09 3.74
C LEU A 187 -6.85 -2.23 3.99
N PHE A 188 -6.54 -3.14 4.93
CA PHE A 188 -7.42 -4.24 5.31
C PHE A 188 -8.69 -3.77 6.04
N ALA A 189 -8.58 -2.77 6.91
CA ALA A 189 -9.76 -2.19 7.56
C ALA A 189 -10.71 -1.55 6.54
N ILE A 190 -10.16 -0.81 5.57
CA ILE A 190 -10.95 -0.17 4.51
C ILE A 190 -11.59 -1.22 3.59
N SER A 191 -10.86 -2.26 3.18
CA SER A 191 -11.43 -3.32 2.35
C SER A 191 -12.55 -4.05 3.07
N GLY A 192 -12.39 -4.35 4.36
CA GLY A 192 -13.44 -4.96 5.19
C GLY A 192 -14.72 -4.11 5.22
N ASN A 193 -14.59 -2.79 5.43
CA ASN A 193 -15.72 -1.87 5.42
C ASN A 193 -16.42 -1.83 4.05
N ILE A 194 -15.65 -1.82 2.95
CA ILE A 194 -16.22 -1.84 1.59
C ILE A 194 -16.99 -3.14 1.34
N VAL A 195 -16.42 -4.28 1.71
CA VAL A 195 -17.08 -5.59 1.56
C VAL A 195 -18.38 -5.64 2.37
N ALA A 196 -18.37 -5.11 3.60
CA ALA A 196 -19.57 -5.02 4.44
C ALA A 196 -20.67 -4.17 3.77
N ILE A 197 -20.32 -3.00 3.22
CA ILE A 197 -21.29 -2.15 2.50
C ILE A 197 -21.86 -2.86 1.27
N ILE A 198 -21.00 -3.50 0.46
CA ILE A 198 -21.46 -4.25 -0.73
C ILE A 198 -22.38 -5.39 -0.31
N SER A 199 -22.01 -6.14 0.73
CA SER A 199 -22.83 -7.23 1.27
C SER A 199 -24.20 -6.74 1.74
N MET A 200 -24.24 -5.60 2.45
CA MET A 200 -25.49 -4.97 2.88
C MET A 200 -26.38 -4.59 1.69
N ILE A 201 -25.81 -3.99 0.63
CA ILE A 201 -26.56 -3.62 -0.58
C ILE A 201 -27.14 -4.87 -1.25
N ILE A 202 -26.33 -5.92 -1.41
CA ILE A 202 -26.79 -7.19 -1.99
C ILE A 202 -27.92 -7.79 -1.15
N ALA A 203 -27.81 -7.77 0.17
CA ALA A 203 -28.84 -8.27 1.07
C ALA A 203 -30.16 -7.48 0.93
N ILE A 204 -30.09 -6.15 0.83
CA ILE A 204 -31.28 -5.31 0.61
C ILE A 204 -31.94 -5.63 -0.74
N ILE A 205 -31.15 -5.82 -1.79
CA ILE A 205 -31.68 -6.19 -3.11
C ILE A 205 -32.31 -7.58 -3.07
N ALA A 206 -31.65 -8.56 -2.46
CA ALA A 206 -32.14 -9.93 -2.35
C ALA A 206 -33.38 -10.07 -1.47
N PHE A 207 -33.59 -9.14 -0.53
CA PHE A 207 -34.78 -9.12 0.32
C PHE A 207 -35.97 -8.39 -0.34
N ASN A 208 -35.71 -7.37 -1.17
CA ASN A 208 -36.75 -6.56 -1.82
C ASN A 208 -37.03 -6.93 -3.29
N GLY A 209 -36.28 -7.87 -3.87
CA GLY A 209 -36.47 -8.40 -5.22
C GLY A 209 -37.02 -9.81 -5.18
#